data_AF-A0A4Y8IMY8-F1
#
_entry.id   AF-A0A4Y8IMY8-F1
#
_cell.length_a   1.000
_cell.length_b   1.000
_cell.length_c   1.000
_cell.angle_alpha   90.00
_cell.angle_beta   90.00
_cell.angle_gamma   90.00
#
_symmetry.space_group_name_H-M   'P 1'
#
loop_
_entity.id
_entity.type
_entity.pdbx_description
1 polymer ?
#
loop_
_entity_poly.entity_id
_entity_poly.type
_entity_poly.pdbx_seq_one_letter_code
_entity_poly.pdbx_strand_id
1 'polypeptide(L)'
;MDKKLHELKYNYKQKYDKHFTSQDRNAIYHKISNKHNSTHKNLHSSFRVGLTFVAIIMIGFLVMMNVFDSREPASDPEIETKPENEMKPNPLQDETTFEGYVVHVQGSQATVTNIDTRESMIFRNIIPGNVMLGDQVKGWLEYTLSSEPPTASIEKLEIINDKSQNGSNFNENFAVRTALKETILKSYGTSNYDDLYVSNIDYSQDRHRWYVELYNSNMDKRERVEVSDNTGYIAKPHKPEESFQSEYTFNYEAYGQQFKELEQMIIWNLNSKWTELHHLSRQDYENRFGVIENIDYSYILNGAAIDENGTVTIDFRELKASSTSNETRKFINEIKRLVFQFDEAKEVYIQFNGSLKDTPFEISLNTSIKRNENEEPFDLHEDMLRTNKGYIGTFKYLLQYNDDGKLEFESQKDLESFFTRYMSEELAQEHIDTYIHEDQGNFYVNFSYEQLPTAIDRELFDAIKINDQTFEVQSDVQTEHGFKSLKYIIKYNNYKWYVDSVEVSPM
;
A
#
# COMPACT_ATOMS: atom_id res chain seq x y z
N MET A 1 28.33 35.06 -22.12
CA MET A 1 27.26 34.32 -22.84
C MET A 1 25.96 35.12 -22.92
N ASP A 2 25.81 36.20 -22.14
CA ASP A 2 24.53 36.92 -21.97
C ASP A 2 24.12 37.89 -23.07
N LYS A 3 25.06 38.54 -23.77
CA LYS A 3 24.69 39.49 -24.84
C LYS A 3 23.96 38.83 -25.99
N LYS A 4 24.40 37.63 -26.39
CA LYS A 4 23.82 36.86 -27.51
C LYS A 4 22.43 36.32 -27.16
N LEU A 5 22.19 35.96 -25.89
CA LEU A 5 20.90 35.53 -25.39
C LEU A 5 19.90 36.70 -25.30
N HIS A 6 20.38 37.88 -24.88
CA HIS A 6 19.57 39.10 -24.88
C HIS A 6 19.20 39.57 -26.28
N GLU A 7 20.14 39.50 -27.24
CA GLU A 7 19.87 39.81 -28.65
C GLU A 7 18.86 38.84 -29.26
N LEU A 8 18.97 37.54 -28.93
CA LEU A 8 18.00 36.53 -29.37
C LEU A 8 16.61 36.76 -28.77
N LYS A 9 16.49 37.08 -27.47
CA LYS A 9 15.21 37.42 -26.83
C LYS A 9 14.61 38.70 -27.42
N TYR A 10 15.42 39.73 -27.66
CA TYR A 10 14.98 40.99 -28.24
C TYR A 10 14.50 40.80 -29.69
N ASN A 11 15.26 40.07 -30.50
CA ASN A 11 14.87 39.75 -31.88
C ASN A 11 13.66 38.83 -31.96
N TYR A 12 13.52 37.87 -31.03
CA TYR A 12 12.33 37.03 -30.95
C TYR A 12 11.09 37.86 -30.58
N LYS A 13 11.20 38.75 -29.59
CA LYS A 13 10.11 39.64 -29.20
C LYS A 13 9.72 40.57 -30.36
N GLN A 14 10.68 41.24 -31.00
CA GLN A 14 10.45 42.08 -32.19
C GLN A 14 9.83 41.32 -33.39
N LYS A 15 10.25 40.07 -33.62
CA LYS A 15 9.80 39.27 -34.76
C LYS A 15 8.42 38.63 -34.55
N TYR A 16 8.01 38.42 -33.31
CA TYR A 16 6.79 37.70 -32.96
C TYR A 16 5.79 38.51 -32.10
N ASP A 17 6.00 39.81 -31.86
CA ASP A 17 5.03 40.75 -31.23
C ASP A 17 3.89 41.19 -32.17
N LYS A 18 3.46 40.33 -33.08
CA LYS A 18 2.13 40.45 -33.67
C LYS A 18 1.27 39.39 -33.00
N HIS A 19 0.34 39.88 -32.17
CA HIS A 19 -0.61 39.11 -31.40
C HIS A 19 -1.01 37.81 -32.10
N PHE A 20 -0.81 36.69 -31.39
CA PHE A 20 -1.29 35.39 -31.80
C PHE A 20 -2.81 35.47 -31.99
N THR A 21 -3.27 35.59 -33.24
CA THR A 21 -4.69 35.80 -33.50
C THR A 21 -5.44 34.49 -33.34
N SER A 22 -6.76 34.57 -33.12
CA SER A 22 -7.62 33.38 -33.14
C SER A 22 -7.51 32.61 -34.48
N GLN A 23 -7.15 33.30 -35.56
CA GLN A 23 -6.93 32.73 -36.88
C GLN A 23 -5.66 31.88 -36.94
N ASP A 24 -4.56 32.32 -36.31
CA ASP A 24 -3.31 31.56 -36.19
C ASP A 24 -3.49 30.31 -35.31
N ARG A 25 -4.27 30.46 -34.23
CA ARG A 25 -4.60 29.35 -33.33
C ARG A 25 -5.43 28.28 -34.06
N ASN A 26 -6.41 28.69 -34.87
CA ASN A 26 -7.21 27.78 -35.68
C ASN A 26 -6.42 27.11 -36.82
N ALA A 27 -5.46 27.81 -37.42
CA ALA A 27 -4.58 27.22 -38.44
C ALA A 27 -3.68 26.11 -37.88
N ILE A 28 -3.24 26.23 -36.62
CA ILE A 28 -2.48 25.18 -35.91
C ILE A 28 -3.38 23.99 -35.60
N TYR A 29 -4.59 24.22 -35.08
CA TYR A 29 -5.55 23.14 -34.83
C TYR A 29 -5.92 22.38 -36.11
N HIS A 30 -6.12 23.08 -37.23
CA HIS A 30 -6.35 22.45 -38.52
C HIS A 30 -5.16 21.62 -39.02
N LYS A 31 -3.92 22.07 -38.78
CA LYS A 31 -2.71 21.31 -39.11
C LYS A 31 -2.55 20.05 -38.26
N ILE A 32 -2.91 20.10 -36.98
CA ILE A 32 -2.88 18.94 -36.07
C ILE A 32 -3.96 17.93 -36.48
N SER A 33 -5.18 18.40 -36.73
CA SER A 33 -6.31 17.59 -37.22
C SER A 33 -5.99 16.88 -38.55
N ASN A 34 -5.41 17.60 -39.51
CA ASN A 34 -5.04 17.03 -40.81
C ASN A 34 -3.87 16.03 -40.71
N LYS A 35 -3.05 16.09 -39.66
CA LYS A 35 -1.94 15.15 -39.44
C LYS A 35 -2.41 13.85 -38.77
N HIS A 36 -3.55 13.88 -38.08
CA HIS A 36 -4.19 12.69 -37.48
C HIS A 36 -5.19 11.99 -38.41
N ASN A 37 -5.51 12.57 -39.57
CA ASN A 37 -6.39 11.98 -40.59
C ASN A 37 -5.63 11.53 -41.85
N SER A 38 -4.43 10.96 -41.71
CA SER A 38 -3.80 10.26 -42.84
C SER A 38 -4.39 8.86 -43.01
N THR A 39 -5.14 8.73 -44.09
CA THR A 39 -5.81 7.56 -44.66
C THR A 39 -4.93 6.29 -44.65
N HIS A 40 -5.23 5.33 -43.78
CA HIS A 40 -4.88 3.92 -44.02
C HIS A 40 -6.09 3.20 -44.61
N LYS A 41 -5.92 2.70 -45.83
CA LYS A 41 -6.91 1.92 -46.59
C LYS A 41 -7.28 0.65 -45.83
N ASN A 42 -8.59 0.46 -45.67
CA ASN A 42 -9.25 -0.78 -45.27
C ASN A 42 -8.81 -1.97 -46.13
N LEU A 43 -8.26 -3.01 -45.49
CA LEU A 43 -8.39 -4.41 -45.93
C LEU A 43 -8.47 -5.32 -44.69
N HIS A 44 -9.64 -5.97 -44.52
CA HIS A 44 -9.95 -7.14 -43.69
C HIS A 44 -9.65 -7.13 -42.17
N SER A 45 -10.43 -6.38 -41.38
CA SER A 45 -10.53 -6.60 -39.92
C SER A 45 -11.47 -7.76 -39.55
N SER A 46 -12.50 -8.02 -40.36
CA SER A 46 -13.49 -9.08 -40.08
C SER A 46 -12.91 -10.50 -40.16
N PHE A 47 -11.85 -10.70 -40.96
CA PHE A 47 -11.21 -12.01 -41.10
C PHE A 47 -10.32 -12.36 -39.90
N ARG A 48 -9.73 -11.36 -39.23
CA ARG A 48 -8.91 -11.58 -38.02
C ARG A 48 -9.77 -11.90 -36.80
N VAL A 49 -10.87 -11.18 -36.61
CA VAL A 49 -11.80 -11.44 -35.48
C VAL A 49 -12.43 -12.83 -35.61
N GLY A 50 -12.79 -13.26 -36.83
CA GLY A 50 -13.31 -14.61 -37.07
C GLY A 50 -12.27 -15.70 -36.76
N LEU A 51 -11.01 -15.50 -37.14
CA LEU A 51 -9.95 -16.48 -36.90
C LEU A 51 -9.59 -16.62 -35.41
N THR A 52 -9.65 -15.52 -34.66
CA THR A 52 -9.48 -15.53 -33.20
C THR A 52 -10.64 -16.24 -32.51
N PHE A 53 -11.88 -16.05 -32.96
CA PHE A 53 -13.04 -16.77 -32.41
C PHE A 53 -12.96 -18.28 -32.66
N VAL A 54 -12.53 -18.70 -33.86
CA VAL A 54 -12.33 -20.13 -34.18
C VAL A 54 -11.21 -20.74 -33.33
N ALA A 55 -10.12 -20.01 -33.09
CA ALA A 55 -9.04 -20.47 -32.22
C ALA A 55 -9.49 -20.64 -30.76
N ILE A 56 -10.27 -19.70 -30.23
CA ILE A 56 -10.81 -19.78 -28.86
C ILE A 56 -11.77 -20.97 -28.72
N ILE A 57 -12.63 -21.22 -29.71
CA ILE A 57 -13.54 -22.37 -29.71
C ILE A 57 -12.76 -23.69 -29.79
N MET A 58 -11.69 -23.79 -30.58
CA MET A 58 -10.85 -24.99 -30.62
C MET A 58 -10.09 -25.24 -29.32
N ILE A 59 -9.60 -24.19 -28.66
CA ILE A 59 -8.94 -24.31 -27.35
C ILE A 59 -9.96 -24.78 -26.30
N GLY A 60 -11.17 -24.21 -26.28
CA GLY A 60 -12.25 -24.66 -25.39
C GLY A 60 -12.68 -26.12 -25.63
N PHE A 61 -12.72 -26.55 -26.90
CA PHE A 61 -13.04 -27.94 -27.25
C PHE A 61 -11.94 -28.92 -26.82
N LEU A 62 -10.66 -28.55 -26.95
CA LEU A 62 -9.52 -29.35 -26.49
C LEU A 62 -9.47 -29.48 -24.96
N VAL A 63 -9.81 -28.42 -24.23
CA VAL A 63 -9.91 -28.47 -22.76
C VAL A 63 -11.07 -29.37 -22.32
N MET A 64 -12.24 -29.28 -22.98
CA MET A 64 -13.37 -30.17 -22.69
C MET A 64 -13.09 -31.64 -23.03
N MET A 65 -12.35 -31.94 -24.10
CA MET A 65 -11.97 -33.33 -24.43
C MET A 65 -10.95 -33.94 -23.47
N ASN A 66 -10.15 -33.13 -22.75
CA ASN A 66 -9.25 -33.62 -21.71
C ASN A 66 -9.91 -33.82 -20.33
N VAL A 67 -11.12 -33.29 -20.12
CA VAL A 67 -11.86 -33.41 -18.85
C VAL A 67 -12.79 -34.64 -18.84
N PHE A 68 -13.07 -35.25 -20.00
CA PHE A 68 -13.97 -36.40 -20.14
C PHE A 68 -13.26 -37.72 -20.51
N ASP A 69 -12.13 -38.02 -19.86
CA ASP A 69 -11.62 -39.40 -19.76
C ASP A 69 -11.81 -39.92 -18.33
N SER A 70 -13.06 -39.86 -17.85
CA SER A 70 -13.51 -40.52 -16.63
C SER A 70 -14.15 -41.85 -17.02
N ARG A 71 -13.36 -42.92 -16.94
CA ARG A 71 -13.90 -44.29 -16.90
C ARG A 71 -14.52 -44.56 -15.52
N GLU A 72 -15.60 -45.32 -15.58
CA GLU A 72 -16.65 -45.62 -14.60
C GLU A 72 -16.20 -46.09 -13.20
N PRO A 73 -17.09 -45.96 -12.18
CA PRO A 73 -16.88 -46.52 -10.86
C PRO A 73 -17.23 -48.02 -10.85
N ALA A 74 -16.29 -48.86 -10.44
CA ALA A 74 -16.55 -50.26 -10.15
C ALA A 74 -16.38 -50.54 -8.65
N SER A 75 -17.53 -50.71 -8.00
CA SER A 75 -17.83 -51.61 -6.87
C SER A 75 -17.00 -51.54 -5.58
N ASP A 76 -17.73 -51.26 -4.50
CA ASP A 76 -17.41 -51.56 -3.11
C ASP A 76 -16.77 -52.94 -2.93
N PRO A 77 -15.71 -53.02 -2.11
CA PRO A 77 -15.47 -54.19 -1.28
C PRO A 77 -15.66 -53.85 0.21
N GLU A 78 -16.33 -54.79 0.85
CA GLU A 78 -16.66 -54.94 2.25
C GLU A 78 -15.63 -54.40 3.26
N ILE A 79 -16.16 -53.73 4.28
CA ILE A 79 -15.46 -53.30 5.48
C ILE A 79 -15.07 -54.54 6.31
N GLU A 80 -13.84 -55.03 6.15
CA GLU A 80 -13.15 -55.83 7.18
C GLU A 80 -12.45 -54.86 8.15
N THR A 81 -12.96 -54.80 9.39
CA THR A 81 -12.27 -54.16 10.50
C THR A 81 -11.08 -55.03 10.93
N LYS A 82 -9.86 -54.53 10.74
CA LYS A 82 -8.61 -55.07 11.31
C LYS A 82 -7.87 -53.98 12.10
N PRO A 83 -7.15 -54.37 13.16
CA PRO A 83 -6.73 -53.49 14.26
C PRO A 83 -5.57 -52.56 13.88
N GLU A 84 -5.40 -51.50 14.67
CA GLU A 84 -4.27 -50.57 14.71
C GLU A 84 -2.96 -51.23 14.27
N ASN A 85 -2.52 -50.91 13.05
CA ASN A 85 -1.19 -51.27 12.56
C ASN A 85 -0.24 -50.10 12.84
N GLU A 86 0.87 -50.43 13.46
CA GLU A 86 2.09 -49.64 13.56
C GLU A 86 2.35 -48.83 12.28
N MET A 87 2.59 -47.52 12.42
CA MET A 87 3.04 -46.63 11.35
C MET A 87 4.27 -47.25 10.67
N LYS A 88 4.07 -47.86 9.50
CA LYS A 88 5.17 -48.37 8.70
C LYS A 88 5.73 -47.23 7.84
N PRO A 89 7.05 -47.01 7.84
CA PRO A 89 7.69 -46.06 6.94
C PRO A 89 7.42 -46.47 5.49
N ASN A 90 7.12 -45.49 4.64
CA ASN A 90 6.92 -45.73 3.22
C ASN A 90 8.27 -45.49 2.51
N PRO A 91 9.00 -46.53 2.06
CA PRO A 91 10.29 -46.34 1.40
C PRO A 91 10.06 -45.65 0.05
N LEU A 92 10.70 -44.49 -0.13
CA LEU A 92 10.59 -43.70 -1.35
C LEU A 92 11.39 -44.39 -2.48
N GLN A 93 10.74 -44.59 -3.63
CA GLN A 93 11.41 -44.95 -4.87
C GLN A 93 11.70 -43.64 -5.61
N ASP A 94 12.97 -43.46 -6.00
CA ASP A 94 13.62 -42.25 -6.51
C ASP A 94 14.11 -41.27 -5.43
N GLU A 95 15.27 -40.64 -5.67
CA GLU A 95 15.92 -39.65 -4.79
C GLU A 95 14.99 -38.45 -4.59
N THR A 96 14.02 -38.56 -3.69
CA THR A 96 13.18 -37.44 -3.30
C THR A 96 14.02 -36.45 -2.53
N THR A 97 14.28 -35.30 -3.14
CA THR A 97 14.90 -34.16 -2.47
C THR A 97 13.83 -33.14 -2.10
N PHE A 98 13.99 -32.49 -0.95
CA PHE A 98 13.20 -31.32 -0.58
C PHE A 98 14.12 -30.12 -0.40
N GLU A 99 13.83 -29.02 -1.09
CA GLU A 99 14.62 -27.79 -1.09
C GLU A 99 13.77 -26.63 -0.57
N GLY A 100 14.33 -25.78 0.29
CA GLY A 100 13.57 -24.67 0.87
C GLY A 100 14.31 -23.91 1.95
N TYR A 101 13.64 -22.97 2.61
CA TYR A 101 14.21 -22.15 3.69
C TYR A 101 13.87 -22.73 5.06
N VAL A 102 14.85 -22.70 5.95
CA VAL A 102 14.66 -23.08 7.35
C VAL A 102 13.92 -21.96 8.08
N VAL A 103 12.68 -22.23 8.52
CA VAL A 103 11.82 -21.27 9.23
C VAL A 103 11.78 -21.52 10.75
N HIS A 104 12.20 -22.71 11.18
CA HIS A 104 12.28 -23.08 12.58
C HIS A 104 13.40 -24.11 12.81
N VAL A 105 14.10 -24.01 13.95
CA VAL A 105 15.12 -24.97 14.37
C VAL A 105 14.91 -25.29 15.85
N GLN A 106 14.67 -26.56 16.16
CA GLN A 106 14.48 -27.03 17.54
C GLN A 106 15.28 -28.32 17.79
N GLY A 107 16.36 -28.19 18.55
CA GLY A 107 17.23 -29.34 18.87
C GLY A 107 17.84 -29.94 17.59
N SER A 108 17.44 -31.17 17.27
CA SER A 108 17.87 -31.90 16.07
C SER A 108 16.81 -31.91 14.95
N GLN A 109 15.87 -30.96 14.99
CA GLN A 109 14.80 -30.82 14.02
C GLN A 109 14.84 -29.43 13.38
N ALA A 110 14.50 -29.37 12.09
CA ALA A 110 14.32 -28.10 11.38
C ALA A 110 13.03 -28.17 10.54
N THR A 111 12.22 -27.12 10.60
CA THR A 111 11.06 -26.96 9.69
C THR A 111 11.55 -26.19 8.48
N VAL A 112 11.36 -26.78 7.30
CA VAL A 112 11.82 -26.24 6.01
C VAL A 112 10.61 -25.98 5.12
N THR A 113 10.54 -24.81 4.49
CA THR A 113 9.44 -24.45 3.58
C THR A 113 9.92 -24.22 2.15
N ASN A 114 9.23 -24.79 1.18
CA ASN A 114 9.53 -24.64 -0.23
C ASN A 114 8.74 -23.45 -0.83
N ILE A 115 9.45 -22.54 -1.48
CA ILE A 115 8.88 -21.32 -2.06
C ILE A 115 7.96 -21.60 -3.28
N ASP A 116 8.29 -22.61 -4.07
CA ASP A 116 7.60 -22.96 -5.32
C ASP A 116 6.32 -23.75 -5.05
N THR A 117 6.38 -24.76 -4.17
CA THR A 117 5.26 -25.66 -3.86
C THR A 117 4.42 -25.16 -2.69
N ARG A 118 4.95 -24.25 -1.87
CA ARG A 118 4.35 -23.79 -0.60
C ARG A 118 4.11 -24.92 0.41
N GLU A 119 4.89 -25.98 0.31
CA GLU A 119 4.86 -27.08 1.26
C GLU A 119 5.85 -26.83 2.40
N SER A 120 5.56 -27.39 3.57
CA SER A 120 6.47 -27.45 4.72
C SER A 120 6.83 -28.90 5.05
N MET A 121 8.05 -29.11 5.54
CA MET A 121 8.53 -30.42 5.94
C MET A 121 9.41 -30.32 7.19
N ILE A 122 9.21 -31.22 8.15
CA ILE A 122 10.05 -31.31 9.34
C ILE A 122 11.17 -32.30 9.08
N PHE A 123 12.40 -31.81 8.99
CA PHE A 123 13.60 -32.63 8.87
C PHE A 123 14.07 -33.14 10.24
N ARG A 124 14.40 -34.43 10.34
CA ARG A 124 14.92 -35.08 11.57
C ARG A 124 16.23 -35.84 11.36
N ASN A 125 16.90 -36.14 12.46
CA ASN A 125 18.04 -37.06 12.64
C ASN A 125 19.40 -36.66 12.06
N ILE A 126 19.51 -35.67 11.17
CA ILE A 126 20.82 -35.15 10.70
C ILE A 126 20.69 -33.64 10.41
N ILE A 127 20.48 -32.83 11.44
CA ILE A 127 20.61 -31.36 11.31
C ILE A 127 22.02 -30.99 11.78
N PRO A 128 22.96 -30.66 10.86
CA PRO A 128 24.25 -30.13 11.23
C PRO A 128 24.08 -28.93 12.17
N GLY A 129 24.91 -28.83 13.22
CA GLY A 129 24.81 -27.73 14.20
C GLY A 129 25.06 -26.34 13.62
N ASN A 130 25.41 -26.22 12.34
CA ASN A 130 25.58 -24.97 11.62
C ASN A 130 24.38 -24.56 10.77
N VAL A 131 23.29 -25.35 10.72
CA VAL A 131 22.03 -24.93 10.10
C VAL A 131 21.35 -23.88 10.97
N MET A 132 21.01 -22.74 10.40
CA MET A 132 20.40 -21.62 11.08
C MET A 132 19.06 -21.24 10.44
N LEU A 133 18.25 -20.51 11.20
CA LEU A 133 17.07 -19.81 10.69
C LEU A 133 17.42 -18.98 9.44
N GLY A 134 16.59 -19.10 8.40
CA GLY A 134 16.73 -18.42 7.11
C GLY A 134 17.74 -19.02 6.15
N ASP A 135 18.43 -20.10 6.52
CA ASP A 135 19.29 -20.83 5.58
C ASP A 135 18.43 -21.54 4.53
N GLN A 136 18.79 -21.41 3.26
CA GLN A 136 18.28 -22.27 2.22
C GLN A 136 19.00 -23.62 2.29
N VAL A 137 18.24 -24.71 2.27
CA VAL A 137 18.77 -26.08 2.41
C VAL A 137 18.16 -27.01 1.38
N LYS A 138 18.92 -28.05 1.03
CA LYS A 138 18.47 -29.18 0.22
C LYS A 138 18.69 -30.47 1.01
N GLY A 139 17.60 -31.17 1.32
CA GLY A 139 17.59 -32.46 2.01
C GLY A 139 17.33 -33.60 1.05
N TRP A 140 18.12 -34.68 1.14
CA TRP A 140 17.84 -35.96 0.48
C TRP A 140 17.10 -36.85 1.49
N LEU A 141 15.86 -37.23 1.16
CA LEU A 141 14.95 -37.89 2.09
C LEU A 141 15.17 -39.41 2.07
N GLU A 142 15.34 -40.02 3.24
CA GLU A 142 15.44 -41.47 3.41
C GLU A 142 14.04 -42.11 3.45
N TYR A 143 13.13 -41.49 4.22
CA TYR A 143 11.70 -41.82 4.26
C TYR A 143 10.90 -40.64 4.83
N THR A 144 9.62 -40.59 4.51
CA THR A 144 8.65 -39.66 5.07
C THR A 144 7.64 -40.38 5.96
N LEU A 145 7.25 -39.73 7.05
CA LEU A 145 6.18 -40.13 7.93
C LEU A 145 4.94 -39.31 7.58
N SER A 146 3.78 -39.96 7.59
CA SER A 146 2.49 -39.30 7.38
C SER A 146 2.14 -38.52 8.66
N SER A 147 2.52 -37.24 8.66
CA SER A 147 2.16 -36.22 9.66
C SER A 147 1.81 -34.92 8.95
N GLU A 148 1.20 -33.97 9.66
CA GLU A 148 0.92 -32.63 9.16
C GLU A 148 1.63 -31.59 10.06
N PRO A 149 2.66 -30.88 9.57
CA PRO A 149 3.33 -31.09 8.28
C PRO A 149 4.10 -32.44 8.22
N PRO A 150 4.41 -32.98 7.02
CA PRO A 150 5.15 -34.23 6.87
C PRO A 150 6.51 -34.20 7.57
N THR A 151 6.84 -35.28 8.27
CA THR A 151 8.14 -35.44 8.93
C THR A 151 9.02 -36.35 8.10
N ALA A 152 10.24 -35.94 7.80
CA ALA A 152 11.20 -36.73 7.03
C ALA A 152 12.48 -37.04 7.80
N SER A 153 12.97 -38.27 7.64
CA SER A 153 14.36 -38.61 7.94
C SER A 153 15.22 -38.21 6.75
N ILE A 154 16.28 -37.44 6.98
CA ILE A 154 17.20 -36.98 5.94
C ILE A 154 18.48 -37.81 5.98
N GLU A 155 18.87 -38.36 4.84
CA GLU A 155 20.15 -39.05 4.65
C GLU A 155 21.30 -38.04 4.56
N LYS A 156 21.05 -36.94 3.86
CA LYS A 156 22.02 -35.86 3.63
C LYS A 156 21.30 -34.51 3.66
N LEU A 157 22.00 -33.49 4.17
CA LEU A 157 21.57 -32.10 4.11
C LEU A 157 22.71 -31.24 3.57
N GLU A 158 22.39 -30.37 2.62
CA GLU A 158 23.30 -29.36 2.08
C GLU A 158 22.73 -27.97 2.32
N ILE A 159 23.54 -27.06 2.86
CA ILE A 159 23.20 -25.64 2.95
C ILE A 159 23.56 -24.99 1.62
N ILE A 160 22.57 -24.45 0.95
CA ILE A 160 22.76 -23.71 -0.29
C ILE A 160 23.24 -22.31 0.09
N ASN A 161 24.54 -22.09 -0.07
CA ASN A 161 25.14 -20.78 0.10
C ASN A 161 24.96 -19.98 -1.18
N ASP A 162 23.84 -19.27 -1.27
CA ASP A 162 23.62 -18.39 -2.39
C ASP A 162 24.64 -17.26 -2.43
N LYS A 163 25.16 -17.03 -3.64
CA LYS A 163 25.98 -15.86 -3.92
C LYS A 163 25.08 -14.64 -3.79
N SER A 164 25.61 -13.57 -3.22
CA SER A 164 24.97 -12.25 -3.28
C SER A 164 24.54 -11.96 -4.72
N GLN A 165 23.28 -11.56 -4.94
CA GLN A 165 22.86 -11.09 -6.25
C GLN A 165 23.76 -9.93 -6.70
N ASN A 166 23.91 -9.74 -8.02
CA ASN A 166 24.78 -8.68 -8.54
C ASN A 166 24.41 -7.33 -7.94
N GLY A 167 25.36 -6.69 -7.25
CA GLY A 167 25.18 -5.38 -6.60
C GLY A 167 24.54 -5.43 -5.21
N SER A 168 24.39 -6.60 -4.60
CA SER A 168 23.93 -6.78 -3.22
C SER A 168 25.11 -6.96 -2.25
N ASN A 169 25.11 -6.28 -1.11
CA ASN A 169 26.11 -6.43 -0.05
C ASN A 169 25.84 -7.66 0.82
N PHE A 170 24.56 -8.00 1.02
CA PHE A 170 24.13 -9.21 1.73
C PHE A 170 23.62 -10.26 0.74
N ASN A 171 23.58 -11.51 1.18
CA ASN A 171 22.99 -12.59 0.39
C ASN A 171 21.54 -12.84 0.79
N GLU A 172 20.87 -13.67 0.00
CA GLU A 172 19.46 -13.98 0.17
C GLU A 172 19.14 -14.60 1.54
N ASN A 173 19.92 -15.61 1.95
CA ASN A 173 19.78 -16.26 3.26
C ASN A 173 19.85 -15.25 4.41
N PHE A 174 20.72 -14.22 4.31
CA PHE A 174 20.79 -13.16 5.29
C PHE A 174 19.49 -12.33 5.33
N ALA A 175 18.96 -11.95 4.17
CA ALA A 175 17.71 -11.19 4.09
C ALA A 175 16.53 -11.98 4.66
N VAL A 176 16.38 -13.26 4.28
CA VAL A 176 15.34 -14.15 4.79
C VAL A 176 15.46 -14.32 6.31
N ARG A 177 16.67 -14.55 6.83
CA ARG A 177 16.92 -14.66 8.26
C ARG A 177 16.52 -13.39 9.01
N THR A 178 16.86 -12.22 8.49
CA THR A 178 16.51 -10.95 9.12
C THR A 178 15.00 -10.73 9.11
N ALA A 179 14.33 -11.04 8.00
CA ALA A 179 12.88 -10.96 7.89
C ALA A 179 12.17 -11.89 8.88
N LEU A 180 12.55 -13.17 8.92
CA LEU A 180 11.99 -14.16 9.83
C LEU A 180 12.18 -13.74 11.30
N LYS A 181 13.37 -13.23 11.66
CA LYS A 181 13.61 -12.74 13.03
C LYS A 181 12.68 -11.61 13.42
N GLU A 182 12.45 -10.62 12.55
CA GLU A 182 11.54 -9.52 12.86
C GLU A 182 10.10 -10.02 13.01
N THR A 183 9.62 -10.84 12.07
CA THR A 183 8.25 -11.38 12.12
C THR A 183 8.04 -12.25 13.36
N ILE A 184 9.01 -13.08 13.74
CA ILE A 184 8.98 -13.90 14.97
C ILE A 184 8.99 -13.02 16.23
N LEU A 185 9.75 -11.91 16.23
CA LEU A 185 9.79 -10.99 17.36
C LEU A 185 8.47 -10.23 17.53
N LYS A 186 7.79 -9.89 16.44
CA LYS A 186 6.47 -9.23 16.45
C LYS A 186 5.35 -10.16 16.92
N SER A 187 5.40 -11.45 16.59
CA SER A 187 4.32 -12.41 16.91
C SER A 187 4.25 -12.86 18.39
N TYR A 188 4.81 -12.07 19.32
CA TYR A 188 4.85 -12.21 20.79
C TYR A 188 4.37 -13.56 21.36
N GLY A 189 5.18 -14.61 21.18
CA GLY A 189 5.07 -15.84 21.96
C GLY A 189 4.08 -16.89 21.46
N THR A 190 3.53 -16.77 20.26
CA THR A 190 2.86 -17.90 19.61
C THR A 190 3.91 -18.92 19.16
N SER A 191 3.92 -20.09 19.79
CA SER A 191 4.88 -21.18 19.60
C SER A 191 4.75 -21.93 18.26
N ASN A 192 3.90 -21.45 17.34
CA ASN A 192 3.59 -22.13 16.09
C ASN A 192 4.41 -21.54 14.94
N TYR A 193 5.70 -21.84 14.98
CA TYR A 193 6.64 -21.53 13.89
C TYR A 193 6.39 -22.36 12.63
N ASP A 194 5.66 -23.46 12.77
CA ASP A 194 5.41 -24.43 11.69
C ASP A 194 4.45 -23.90 10.61
N ASP A 195 3.84 -22.73 10.87
CA ASP A 195 2.86 -22.09 9.99
C ASP A 195 3.44 -20.93 9.17
N LEU A 196 4.73 -20.63 9.31
CA LEU A 196 5.40 -19.58 8.53
C LEU A 196 6.09 -20.15 7.29
N TYR A 197 5.84 -19.55 6.13
CA TYR A 197 6.41 -19.92 4.83
C TYR A 197 7.08 -18.72 4.20
N VAL A 198 8.25 -18.93 3.60
CA VAL A 198 8.81 -17.95 2.69
C VAL A 198 8.14 -18.14 1.33
N SER A 199 7.34 -17.16 0.89
CA SER A 199 6.53 -17.28 -0.34
C SER A 199 7.09 -16.52 -1.54
N ASN A 200 7.93 -15.51 -1.31
CA ASN A 200 8.59 -14.76 -2.38
C ASN A 200 9.84 -14.08 -1.84
N ILE A 201 10.89 -13.98 -2.66
CA ILE A 201 12.08 -13.19 -2.37
C ILE A 201 12.50 -12.44 -3.63
N ASP A 202 12.68 -11.13 -3.50
CA ASP A 202 13.10 -10.27 -4.60
C ASP A 202 14.14 -9.26 -4.14
N TYR A 203 15.10 -8.92 -5.01
CA TYR A 203 16.12 -7.91 -4.74
C TYR A 203 15.97 -6.73 -5.72
N SER A 204 15.76 -5.55 -5.15
CA SER A 204 15.71 -4.29 -5.90
C SER A 204 17.08 -3.63 -5.87
N GLN A 205 17.78 -3.73 -7.00
CA GLN A 205 19.05 -3.05 -7.22
C GLN A 205 18.94 -1.53 -7.11
N ASP A 206 17.82 -0.96 -7.58
CA ASP A 206 17.56 0.49 -7.55
C ASP A 206 17.37 1.02 -6.13
N ARG A 207 16.87 0.21 -5.21
CA ARG A 207 16.63 0.62 -3.82
C ARG A 207 17.58 -0.02 -2.82
N HIS A 208 18.54 -0.84 -3.26
CA HIS A 208 19.41 -1.64 -2.39
C HIS A 208 18.61 -2.32 -1.27
N ARG A 209 17.57 -3.08 -1.65
CA ARG A 209 16.64 -3.71 -0.70
C ARG A 209 16.26 -5.11 -1.14
N TRP A 210 16.16 -5.98 -0.14
CA TRP A 210 15.51 -7.27 -0.26
C TRP A 210 14.06 -7.16 0.18
N TYR A 211 13.18 -7.81 -0.57
CA TYR A 211 11.78 -7.99 -0.23
C TYR A 211 11.54 -9.46 0.04
N VAL A 212 11.21 -9.78 1.28
CA VAL A 212 10.89 -11.14 1.69
C VAL A 212 9.40 -11.18 2.03
N GLU A 213 8.62 -11.94 1.27
CA GLU A 213 7.23 -12.20 1.60
C GLU A 213 7.13 -13.47 2.43
N LEU A 214 6.54 -13.32 3.61
CA LEU A 214 6.26 -14.39 4.54
C LEU A 214 4.76 -14.62 4.57
N TYR A 215 4.35 -15.88 4.43
CA TYR A 215 2.97 -16.30 4.55
C TYR A 215 2.77 -17.06 5.85
N ASN A 216 1.74 -16.74 6.61
CA ASN A 216 1.34 -17.46 7.79
C ASN A 216 0.06 -18.26 7.46
N SER A 217 0.14 -19.59 7.39
CA SER A 217 -0.99 -20.45 7.03
C SER A 217 -2.13 -20.41 8.03
N ASN A 218 -1.83 -20.31 9.32
CA ASN A 218 -2.86 -20.22 10.36
C ASN A 218 -3.67 -18.93 10.27
N MET A 219 -3.03 -17.83 9.88
CA MET A 219 -3.66 -16.52 9.83
C MET A 219 -4.16 -16.12 8.43
N ASP A 220 -3.91 -16.97 7.43
CA ASP A 220 -4.00 -16.64 6.01
C ASP A 220 -3.41 -15.26 5.66
N LYS A 221 -2.30 -14.88 6.33
CA LYS A 221 -1.73 -13.54 6.27
C LYS A 221 -0.42 -13.55 5.51
N ARG A 222 -0.25 -12.60 4.58
CA ARG A 222 1.05 -12.30 3.97
C ARG A 222 1.64 -11.04 4.57
N GLU A 223 2.85 -11.15 5.08
CA GLU A 223 3.67 -10.01 5.49
C GLU A 223 4.81 -9.84 4.49
N ARG A 224 4.92 -8.66 3.89
CA ARG A 224 6.10 -8.28 3.11
C ARG A 224 7.06 -7.53 4.03
N VAL A 225 8.23 -8.10 4.24
CA VAL A 225 9.30 -7.52 5.05
C VAL A 225 10.39 -6.97 4.13
N GLU A 226 10.74 -5.71 4.35
CA GLU A 226 11.80 -5.05 3.61
C GLU A 226 13.10 -5.07 4.43
N VAL A 227 14.17 -5.64 3.87
CA VAL A 227 15.50 -5.69 4.51
C VAL A 227 16.44 -4.79 3.72
N SER A 228 17.04 -3.82 4.39
CA SER A 228 18.01 -2.91 3.80
C SER A 228 19.31 -3.65 3.48
N ASP A 229 19.72 -3.61 2.22
CA ASP A 229 20.97 -4.23 1.79
C ASP A 229 22.22 -3.43 2.20
N ASN A 230 22.05 -2.18 2.64
CA ASN A 230 23.17 -1.37 3.14
C ASN A 230 23.43 -1.61 4.63
N THR A 231 22.37 -1.80 5.42
CA THR A 231 22.47 -1.87 6.88
C THR A 231 22.28 -3.28 7.43
N GLY A 232 21.60 -4.16 6.68
CA GLY A 232 21.25 -5.50 7.09
C GLY A 232 20.11 -5.58 8.11
N TYR A 233 19.45 -4.47 8.39
CA TYR A 233 18.28 -4.39 9.29
C TYR A 233 16.98 -4.26 8.49
N ILE A 234 15.85 -4.45 9.17
CA ILE A 234 14.53 -4.12 8.63
C ILE A 234 14.51 -2.65 8.25
N ALA A 235 14.06 -2.36 7.03
CA ALA A 235 13.91 -1.01 6.53
C ALA A 235 12.70 -0.31 7.21
N LYS A 236 12.82 -0.06 8.51
CA LYS A 236 11.89 0.77 9.28
C LYS A 236 11.93 2.21 8.77
N PRO A 237 10.84 2.99 8.90
CA PRO A 237 10.90 4.37 8.55
C PRO A 237 12.04 5.05 9.28
N HIS A 238 12.99 5.63 8.55
CA HIS A 238 14.10 6.33 9.18
C HIS A 238 13.54 7.63 9.75
N LYS A 239 13.81 7.89 11.03
CA LYS A 239 13.73 9.26 11.53
C LYS A 239 14.71 10.09 10.69
N PRO A 240 14.33 11.28 10.24
CA PRO A 240 15.23 12.15 9.50
C PRO A 240 16.52 12.36 10.31
N GLU A 241 17.65 12.57 9.63
CA GLU A 241 18.90 12.94 10.29
C GLU A 241 18.68 14.13 11.26
N GLU A 242 19.43 14.19 12.37
CA GLU A 242 19.29 15.28 13.37
C GLU A 242 19.45 16.68 12.75
N SER A 243 20.15 16.79 11.62
CA SER A 243 20.26 18.01 10.80
C SER A 243 18.92 18.56 10.32
N PHE A 244 17.84 17.80 10.42
CA PHE A 244 16.47 18.24 10.15
C PHE A 244 15.80 18.94 11.30
N GLN A 245 16.18 18.67 12.54
CA GLN A 245 15.51 19.25 13.71
C GLN A 245 15.71 20.77 13.68
N SER A 246 14.63 21.47 13.34
CA SER A 246 14.61 22.92 13.38
C SER A 246 14.75 23.36 14.83
N GLU A 247 15.64 24.32 15.11
CA GLU A 247 15.66 25.01 16.40
C GLU A 247 14.40 25.87 16.61
N TYR A 248 13.63 26.11 15.54
CA TYR A 248 12.36 26.81 15.60
C TYR A 248 11.29 25.94 16.25
N THR A 249 10.64 26.49 17.27
CA THR A 249 9.47 25.91 17.93
C THR A 249 8.24 26.73 17.57
N PHE A 250 7.17 26.07 17.14
CA PHE A 250 5.91 26.74 16.82
C PHE A 250 5.30 27.38 18.07
N ASN A 251 4.95 28.66 17.97
CA ASN A 251 4.45 29.44 19.10
C ASN A 251 2.91 29.36 19.20
N TYR A 252 2.40 28.34 19.87
CA TYR A 252 0.95 28.20 20.09
C TYR A 252 0.34 29.44 20.76
N GLU A 253 0.99 30.01 21.79
CA GLU A 253 0.46 31.18 22.52
C GLU A 253 0.16 32.38 21.61
N ALA A 254 0.92 32.56 20.53
CA ALA A 254 0.70 33.64 19.58
C ALA A 254 -0.45 33.39 18.59
N TYR A 255 -0.78 32.12 18.33
CA TYR A 255 -1.70 31.73 17.25
C TYR A 255 -2.99 31.05 17.74
N GLY A 256 -3.13 30.81 19.05
CA GLY A 256 -4.32 30.25 19.67
C GLY A 256 -4.05 28.93 20.40
N GLN A 257 -5.04 28.04 20.40
CA GLN A 257 -4.85 26.70 20.97
C GLN A 257 -4.28 25.75 19.92
N GLN A 258 -3.52 24.73 20.36
CA GLN A 258 -3.06 23.66 19.48
C GLN A 258 -4.25 22.99 18.80
N PHE A 259 -4.21 22.87 17.47
CA PHE A 259 -5.23 22.21 16.68
C PHE A 259 -4.84 20.75 16.43
N LYS A 260 -4.87 19.95 17.51
CA LYS A 260 -4.32 18.57 17.54
C LYS A 260 -4.88 17.68 16.43
N GLU A 261 -6.19 17.72 16.21
CA GLU A 261 -6.86 16.89 15.20
C GLU A 261 -6.34 17.23 13.80
N LEU A 262 -6.17 18.50 13.49
CA LEU A 262 -5.61 18.96 12.22
C LEU A 262 -4.12 18.57 12.06
N GLU A 263 -3.31 18.70 13.12
CA GLU A 263 -1.90 18.29 13.08
C GLU A 263 -1.74 16.81 12.73
N GLN A 264 -2.51 15.95 13.40
CA GLN A 264 -2.49 14.51 13.13
C GLN A 264 -2.94 14.20 11.70
N MET A 265 -3.92 14.93 11.17
CA MET A 265 -4.33 14.79 9.77
C MET A 265 -3.23 15.21 8.81
N ILE A 266 -2.55 16.33 9.06
CA ILE A 266 -1.44 16.78 8.21
C ILE A 266 -0.29 15.77 8.26
N ILE A 267 0.10 15.31 9.45
CA ILE A 267 1.13 14.27 9.66
C ILE A 267 0.80 13.00 8.88
N TRP A 268 -0.45 12.53 8.95
CA TRP A 268 -0.88 11.36 8.20
C TRP A 268 -0.78 11.59 6.69
N ASN A 269 -1.20 12.77 6.22
CA ASN A 269 -1.13 13.08 4.80
C ASN A 269 0.33 13.22 4.33
N LEU A 270 1.24 13.81 5.11
CA LEU A 270 2.69 13.86 4.80
C LEU A 270 3.28 12.46 4.59
N ASN A 271 2.77 11.45 5.29
CA ASN A 271 3.25 10.06 5.21
C ASN A 271 2.44 9.15 4.26
N SER A 272 1.39 9.67 3.63
CA SER A 272 0.52 8.89 2.74
C SER A 272 0.92 9.05 1.27
N LYS A 273 1.39 7.96 0.64
CA LYS A 273 2.00 7.95 -0.72
C LYS A 273 1.17 8.56 -1.87
N TRP A 274 -0.09 8.85 -1.62
CA TRP A 274 -1.09 9.33 -2.59
C TRP A 274 -1.55 10.77 -2.33
N THR A 275 -0.91 11.49 -1.42
CA THR A 275 -1.24 12.89 -1.14
C THR A 275 -0.21 13.82 -1.76
N GLU A 276 -0.65 15.03 -2.10
CA GLU A 276 0.24 16.07 -2.62
C GLU A 276 1.26 16.51 -1.55
N LEU A 277 0.87 16.47 -0.28
CA LEU A 277 1.77 16.70 0.86
C LEU A 277 2.92 15.70 0.89
N HIS A 278 2.64 14.41 0.69
CA HIS A 278 3.67 13.38 0.63
C HIS A 278 4.59 13.57 -0.57
N HIS A 279 4.03 13.84 -1.76
CA HIS A 279 4.83 14.04 -2.96
C HIS A 279 5.81 15.20 -2.82
N LEU A 280 5.37 16.33 -2.28
CA LEU A 280 6.23 17.50 -2.03
C LEU A 280 7.29 17.22 -0.97
N SER A 281 6.90 16.54 0.12
CA SER A 281 7.80 16.17 1.21
C SER A 281 8.92 15.24 0.74
N ARG A 282 8.53 14.23 -0.02
CA ARG A 282 9.45 13.28 -0.66
C ARG A 282 10.38 13.99 -1.63
N GLN A 283 9.86 14.86 -2.49
CA GLN A 283 10.67 15.59 -3.45
C GLN A 283 11.66 16.54 -2.77
N ASP A 284 11.25 17.22 -1.69
CA ASP A 284 12.16 18.05 -0.89
C ASP A 284 13.30 17.22 -0.30
N TYR A 285 12.97 16.08 0.31
CA TYR A 285 13.97 15.19 0.89
C TYR A 285 14.91 14.61 -0.18
N GLU A 286 14.36 14.14 -1.29
CA GLU A 286 15.11 13.62 -2.43
C GLU A 286 16.07 14.68 -3.01
N ASN A 287 15.62 15.92 -3.18
CA ASN A 287 16.47 17.01 -3.66
C ASN A 287 17.63 17.33 -2.71
N ARG A 288 17.47 17.09 -1.41
CA ARG A 288 18.50 17.39 -0.40
C ARG A 288 19.52 16.27 -0.24
N PHE A 289 19.12 15.00 -0.33
CA PHE A 289 20.02 13.85 -0.04
C PHE A 289 20.17 12.84 -1.18
N GLY A 290 19.34 12.91 -2.22
CA GLY A 290 19.32 11.91 -3.28
C GLY A 290 18.81 10.54 -2.83
N VAL A 291 18.08 10.47 -1.71
CA VAL A 291 17.55 9.22 -1.12
C VAL A 291 16.04 9.35 -0.94
N ILE A 292 15.27 8.28 -1.15
CA ILE A 292 13.78 8.30 -1.20
C ILE A 292 13.16 7.39 -0.11
N GLU A 293 13.99 6.90 0.80
CA GLU A 293 13.73 5.64 1.47
C GLU A 293 12.96 5.78 2.79
N ASN A 294 11.72 5.25 2.85
CA ASN A 294 10.86 5.16 4.05
C ASN A 294 11.13 6.27 5.07
N ILE A 295 10.98 7.54 4.69
CA ILE A 295 11.18 8.65 5.60
C ILE A 295 9.86 8.95 6.29
N ASP A 296 9.89 9.11 7.61
CA ASP A 296 8.79 9.75 8.31
C ASP A 296 8.86 11.25 8.03
N TYR A 297 7.91 11.76 7.22
CA TYR A 297 7.84 13.17 6.82
C TYR A 297 7.16 14.07 7.85
N SER A 298 6.75 13.54 9.02
CA SER A 298 6.11 14.32 10.08
C SER A 298 6.95 15.52 10.53
N TYR A 299 8.28 15.43 10.41
CA TYR A 299 9.21 16.51 10.75
C TYR A 299 8.99 17.80 9.97
N ILE A 300 8.30 17.74 8.82
CA ILE A 300 8.03 18.92 7.99
C ILE A 300 6.99 19.82 8.65
N LEU A 301 6.11 19.30 9.49
CA LEU A 301 5.16 20.11 10.24
C LEU A 301 5.84 20.64 11.52
N ASN A 302 5.85 21.97 11.70
CA ASN A 302 6.27 22.58 12.97
C ASN A 302 5.09 22.67 13.96
N GLY A 303 3.87 22.91 13.46
CA GLY A 303 2.64 22.89 14.25
C GLY A 303 1.45 23.52 13.53
N ALA A 304 0.26 23.35 14.11
CA ALA A 304 -0.98 23.99 13.70
C ALA A 304 -1.77 24.49 14.92
N ALA A 305 -2.25 25.73 14.85
CA ALA A 305 -3.09 26.34 15.88
C ALA A 305 -4.37 26.92 15.28
N ILE A 306 -5.40 27.05 16.13
CA ILE A 306 -6.64 27.75 15.81
C ILE A 306 -6.96 28.78 16.90
N ASP A 307 -7.30 30.00 16.48
CA ASP A 307 -7.74 31.07 17.38
C ASP A 307 -9.25 31.05 17.63
N GLU A 308 -9.72 31.90 18.54
CA GLU A 308 -11.15 32.05 18.87
C GLU A 308 -12.03 32.54 17.71
N ASN A 309 -11.41 33.15 16.67
CA ASN A 309 -12.12 33.64 15.51
C ASN A 309 -12.32 32.56 14.45
N GLY A 310 -11.63 31.41 14.56
CA GLY A 310 -11.59 30.35 13.55
C GLY A 310 -10.47 30.53 12.54
N THR A 311 -9.44 31.33 12.87
CA THR A 311 -8.23 31.49 12.07
C THR A 311 -7.29 30.34 12.38
N VAL A 312 -7.00 29.52 11.38
CA VAL A 312 -6.03 28.43 11.48
C VAL A 312 -4.67 28.93 11.00
N THR A 313 -3.61 28.70 11.79
CA THR A 313 -2.23 28.94 11.35
C THR A 313 -1.50 27.61 11.31
N ILE A 314 -0.99 27.24 10.12
CA ILE A 314 -0.16 26.05 9.92
C ILE A 314 1.25 26.51 9.59
N ASP A 315 2.23 25.98 10.32
CA ASP A 315 3.63 26.24 10.06
C ASP A 315 4.36 24.97 9.64
N PHE A 316 5.02 25.04 8.50
CA PHE A 316 5.88 23.99 7.99
C PHE A 316 7.35 24.39 8.13
N ARG A 317 8.26 23.43 8.04
CA ARG A 317 9.67 23.71 7.82
C ARG A 317 9.89 24.21 6.41
N GLU A 318 10.89 25.08 6.24
CA GLU A 318 11.34 25.53 4.93
C GLU A 318 11.55 24.32 4.00
N LEU A 319 10.84 24.30 2.88
CA LEU A 319 11.05 23.36 1.79
C LEU A 319 12.03 24.01 0.80
N LYS A 320 13.01 23.25 0.30
CA LYS A 320 13.98 23.67 -0.72
C LYS A 320 13.55 23.23 -2.13
N ALA A 321 12.49 22.43 -2.24
CA ALA A 321 11.90 22.10 -3.52
C ALA A 321 11.31 23.36 -4.18
N SER A 322 11.85 23.77 -5.33
CA SER A 322 11.20 24.77 -6.16
C SER A 322 9.91 24.17 -6.71
N SER A 323 8.78 24.65 -6.21
CA SER A 323 7.47 24.15 -6.65
C SER A 323 6.97 25.00 -7.80
N THR A 324 6.53 24.35 -8.88
CA THR A 324 5.80 24.99 -9.97
C THR A 324 4.50 25.61 -9.45
N SER A 325 3.94 26.57 -10.20
CA SER A 325 2.61 27.13 -9.89
C SER A 325 1.50 26.07 -9.80
N ASN A 326 1.64 24.94 -10.49
CA ASN A 326 0.69 23.83 -10.43
C ASN A 326 0.83 23.01 -9.13
N GLU A 327 2.06 22.68 -8.73
CA GLU A 327 2.34 22.01 -7.45
C GLU A 327 1.94 22.88 -6.26
N THR A 328 2.20 24.19 -6.35
CA THR A 328 1.74 25.18 -5.36
C THR A 328 0.21 25.13 -5.21
N ARG A 329 -0.53 25.09 -6.33
CA ARG A 329 -2.00 25.03 -6.30
C ARG A 329 -2.49 23.72 -5.70
N LYS A 330 -1.89 22.59 -6.08
CA LYS A 330 -2.20 21.26 -5.53
C LYS A 330 -1.99 21.22 -4.02
N PHE A 331 -0.86 21.75 -3.53
CA PHE A 331 -0.59 21.91 -2.11
C PHE A 331 -1.64 22.77 -1.40
N ILE A 332 -1.94 23.96 -1.93
CA ILE A 332 -2.95 24.84 -1.33
C ILE A 332 -4.32 24.15 -1.27
N ASN A 333 -4.73 23.47 -2.34
CA ASN A 333 -6.00 22.77 -2.38
C ASN A 333 -6.04 21.62 -1.36
N GLU A 334 -4.93 20.90 -1.21
CA GLU A 334 -4.79 19.86 -0.18
C GLU A 334 -4.96 20.46 1.23
N ILE A 335 -4.28 21.57 1.52
CA ILE A 335 -4.42 22.27 2.82
C ILE A 335 -5.86 22.76 3.02
N LYS A 336 -6.48 23.39 2.02
CA LYS A 336 -7.89 23.82 2.11
C LYS A 336 -8.81 22.67 2.48
N ARG A 337 -8.64 21.52 1.83
CA ARG A 337 -9.44 20.31 2.11
C ARG A 337 -9.23 19.83 3.54
N LEU A 338 -7.99 19.81 4.01
CA LEU A 338 -7.67 19.38 5.37
C LEU A 338 -8.19 20.35 6.44
N VAL A 339 -8.22 21.65 6.15
CA VAL A 339 -8.60 22.67 7.14
C VAL A 339 -10.11 22.91 7.14
N PHE A 340 -10.74 23.10 5.99
CA PHE A 340 -12.13 23.56 5.91
C PHE A 340 -13.18 22.45 6.04
N GLN A 341 -12.74 21.21 6.29
CA GLN A 341 -13.61 20.16 6.81
C GLN A 341 -14.02 20.39 8.27
N PHE A 342 -13.28 21.23 9.01
CA PHE A 342 -13.61 21.62 10.38
C PHE A 342 -14.50 22.85 10.36
N ASP A 343 -15.67 22.77 10.98
CA ASP A 343 -16.66 23.84 10.89
C ASP A 343 -16.23 25.13 11.61
N GLU A 344 -15.42 24.98 12.65
CA GLU A 344 -14.78 26.06 13.38
C GLU A 344 -13.72 26.82 12.55
N ALA A 345 -13.17 26.20 11.50
CA ALA A 345 -12.16 26.82 10.65
C ALA A 345 -12.79 27.74 9.59
N LYS A 346 -12.45 29.02 9.63
CA LYS A 346 -12.98 30.07 8.73
C LYS A 346 -11.93 30.59 7.75
N GLU A 347 -10.67 30.63 8.16
CA GLU A 347 -9.56 30.98 7.27
C GLU A 347 -8.28 30.29 7.71
N VAL A 348 -7.31 30.15 6.80
CA VAL A 348 -6.01 29.52 7.05
C VAL A 348 -4.86 30.40 6.59
N TYR A 349 -3.85 30.54 7.44
CA TYR A 349 -2.52 31.04 7.13
C TYR A 349 -1.55 29.88 7.05
N ILE A 350 -0.73 29.86 6.00
CA ILE A 350 0.36 28.90 5.83
C ILE A 350 1.67 29.67 5.91
N GLN A 351 2.53 29.27 6.83
CA GLN A 351 3.86 29.85 7.02
C GLN A 351 4.94 28.77 7.02
N PHE A 352 6.18 29.24 6.86
CA PHE A 352 7.38 28.40 6.85
C PHE A 352 8.39 28.92 7.86
N ASN A 353 8.72 28.14 8.88
CA ASN A 353 9.58 28.52 10.01
C ASN A 353 9.18 29.88 10.63
N GLY A 354 7.88 30.11 10.81
CA GLY A 354 7.32 31.34 11.39
C GLY A 354 7.32 32.54 10.45
N SER A 355 7.69 32.35 9.18
CA SER A 355 7.73 33.40 8.17
C SER A 355 6.69 33.16 7.10
N LEU A 356 5.88 34.18 6.84
CA LEU A 356 4.99 34.21 5.67
C LEU A 356 5.77 34.44 4.36
N LYS A 357 7.00 34.97 4.43
CA LYS A 357 7.77 35.40 3.25
C LYS A 357 8.71 34.34 2.71
N ASP A 358 9.13 33.40 3.55
CA ASP A 358 10.13 32.38 3.21
C ASP A 358 9.43 31.14 2.64
N THR A 359 8.67 31.34 1.55
CA THR A 359 7.91 30.26 0.91
C THR A 359 8.68 29.63 -0.25
N PRO A 360 8.65 28.30 -0.42
CA PRO A 360 9.22 27.59 -1.57
C PRO A 360 8.47 27.86 -2.90
N PHE A 361 7.34 28.55 -2.84
CA PHE A 361 6.42 28.72 -3.94
C PHE A 361 6.65 30.04 -4.69
N GLU A 362 6.50 30.02 -6.01
CA GLU A 362 6.60 31.23 -6.86
C GLU A 362 5.48 32.27 -6.56
N ILE A 363 4.39 31.83 -5.94
CA ILE A 363 3.26 32.67 -5.53
C ILE A 363 3.36 32.90 -4.02
N SER A 364 3.44 34.16 -3.59
CA SER A 364 3.51 34.45 -2.16
C SER A 364 2.23 34.02 -1.46
N LEU A 365 2.34 33.14 -0.47
CA LEU A 365 1.26 32.73 0.44
C LEU A 365 0.96 33.78 1.54
N ASN A 366 1.33 35.05 1.31
CA ASN A 366 1.30 36.13 2.30
C ASN A 366 -0.11 36.58 2.73
N THR A 367 -1.16 35.88 2.29
CA THR A 367 -2.55 36.23 2.57
C THR A 367 -3.29 35.02 3.10
N SER A 368 -4.22 35.23 4.04
CA SER A 368 -5.11 34.16 4.47
C SER A 368 -5.93 33.64 3.31
N ILE A 369 -6.13 32.33 3.33
CA ILE A 369 -7.07 31.64 2.48
C ILE A 369 -8.36 31.55 3.26
N LYS A 370 -9.47 32.06 2.72
CA LYS A 370 -10.77 32.02 3.39
C LYS A 370 -11.59 30.81 2.97
N ARG A 371 -12.39 30.28 3.89
CA ARG A 371 -13.45 29.32 3.58
C ARG A 371 -14.46 30.00 2.65
N ASN A 372 -14.81 29.30 1.59
CA ASN A 372 -15.80 29.68 0.59
C ASN A 372 -16.90 28.61 0.57
N GLU A 373 -18.03 28.90 1.18
CA GLU A 373 -19.16 27.95 1.28
C GLU A 373 -19.66 27.43 -0.08
N ASN A 374 -19.34 28.12 -1.18
CA ASN A 374 -19.71 27.73 -2.54
C ASN A 374 -18.53 27.19 -3.37
N GLU A 375 -17.45 26.71 -2.73
CA GLU A 375 -16.29 26.18 -3.46
C GLU A 375 -16.63 24.81 -4.08
N GLU A 376 -16.60 24.77 -5.41
CA GLU A 376 -16.73 23.53 -6.18
C GLU A 376 -15.54 22.60 -5.89
N PRO A 377 -15.74 21.27 -5.95
CA PRO A 377 -14.67 20.29 -5.79
C PRO A 377 -13.51 20.54 -6.76
N PHE A 378 -12.27 20.40 -6.27
CA PHE A 378 -11.06 20.77 -7.02
C PHE A 378 -10.74 19.80 -8.16
N ASP A 379 -11.03 18.51 -7.99
CA ASP A 379 -11.10 17.49 -9.04
C ASP A 379 -12.03 16.36 -8.59
N LEU A 380 -13.25 16.37 -9.13
CA LEU A 380 -14.35 15.49 -8.75
C LEU A 380 -13.98 14.00 -8.83
N HIS A 381 -13.18 13.61 -9.83
CA HIS A 381 -12.80 12.23 -10.01
C HIS A 381 -11.67 11.85 -9.06
N GLU A 382 -10.59 12.65 -9.02
CA GLU A 382 -9.43 12.35 -8.17
C GLU A 382 -9.78 12.34 -6.68
N ASP A 383 -10.61 13.28 -6.22
CA ASP A 383 -11.03 13.36 -4.81
C ASP A 383 -11.90 12.17 -4.41
N MET A 384 -12.78 11.71 -5.29
CA MET A 384 -13.59 10.50 -5.08
C MET A 384 -12.70 9.26 -4.96
N LEU A 385 -11.72 9.09 -5.86
CA LEU A 385 -10.75 7.99 -5.80
C LEU A 385 -9.96 8.01 -4.49
N ARG A 386 -9.51 9.20 -4.08
CA ARG A 386 -8.75 9.38 -2.86
C ARG A 386 -9.58 9.07 -1.62
N THR A 387 -10.86 9.42 -1.64
CA THR A 387 -11.80 9.13 -0.55
C THR A 387 -12.03 7.64 -0.39
N ASN A 388 -12.29 6.93 -1.50
CA ASN A 388 -12.43 5.49 -1.48
C ASN A 388 -11.14 4.82 -0.98
N LYS A 389 -9.97 5.25 -1.49
CA LYS A 389 -8.66 4.77 -1.01
C LYS A 389 -8.43 5.06 0.48
N GLY A 390 -8.84 6.23 0.96
CA GLY A 390 -8.73 6.62 2.37
C GLY A 390 -9.65 5.81 3.28
N TYR A 391 -10.88 5.55 2.84
CA TYR A 391 -11.81 4.64 3.50
C TYR A 391 -11.20 3.25 3.65
N ILE A 392 -10.68 2.67 2.57
CA ILE A 392 -9.98 1.37 2.61
C ILE A 392 -8.73 1.43 3.50
N GLY A 393 -7.96 2.51 3.38
CA GLY A 393 -6.75 2.75 4.16
C GLY A 393 -7.01 2.82 5.67
N THR A 394 -8.19 3.27 6.08
CA THR A 394 -8.63 3.32 7.48
C THR A 394 -8.64 1.91 8.07
N PHE A 395 -9.24 0.95 7.38
CA PHE A 395 -9.26 -0.46 7.83
C PHE A 395 -7.89 -1.15 7.69
N LYS A 396 -7.14 -0.83 6.63
CA LYS A 396 -5.75 -1.34 6.50
C LYS A 396 -4.86 -0.88 7.65
N TYR A 397 -5.04 0.35 8.15
CA TYR A 397 -4.32 0.84 9.33
C TYR A 397 -4.66 0.02 10.58
N LEU A 398 -5.95 -0.26 10.83
CA LEU A 398 -6.38 -1.12 11.95
C LEU A 398 -5.78 -2.53 11.88
N LEU A 399 -5.42 -3.02 10.69
CA LEU A 399 -4.81 -4.33 10.48
C LEU A 399 -3.28 -4.32 10.60
N GLN A 400 -2.63 -3.20 10.27
CA GLN A 400 -1.18 -3.12 10.11
C GLN A 400 -0.43 -2.96 11.46
N TYR A 401 -1.11 -2.53 12.51
CA TYR A 401 -0.53 -2.24 13.83
C TYR A 401 -0.98 -3.20 14.94
N ASN A 402 -1.34 -4.44 14.59
CA ASN A 402 -2.22 -5.25 15.44
C ASN A 402 -1.64 -6.62 15.84
N ASP A 403 -0.62 -6.63 16.70
CA ASP A 403 -0.08 -7.89 17.25
C ASP A 403 -0.92 -8.41 18.44
N ASP A 404 -1.68 -7.56 19.14
CA ASP A 404 -2.54 -7.91 20.29
C ASP A 404 -3.99 -7.39 20.20
N GLY A 405 -4.38 -6.79 19.07
CA GLY A 405 -5.71 -6.20 18.91
C GLY A 405 -5.79 -4.73 19.35
N LYS A 406 -4.79 -4.19 20.07
CA LYS A 406 -4.87 -2.87 20.70
C LYS A 406 -4.60 -1.72 19.72
N LEU A 407 -5.44 -0.68 19.78
CA LEU A 407 -5.31 0.54 19.00
C LEU A 407 -4.73 1.70 19.82
N GLU A 408 -3.89 2.52 19.18
CA GLU A 408 -3.23 3.68 19.79
C GLU A 408 -4.10 4.95 19.67
N PHE A 409 -5.25 4.97 20.34
CA PHE A 409 -6.10 6.17 20.48
C PHE A 409 -6.20 6.59 21.95
N GLU A 410 -6.11 7.90 22.23
CA GLU A 410 -6.17 8.43 23.60
C GLU A 410 -7.62 8.52 24.11
N SER A 411 -8.61 8.58 23.21
CA SER A 411 -10.02 8.69 23.54
C SER A 411 -10.94 8.19 22.43
N GLN A 412 -12.21 7.96 22.77
CA GLN A 412 -13.25 7.59 21.79
C GLN A 412 -13.42 8.70 20.74
N LYS A 413 -13.30 9.97 21.14
CA LYS A 413 -13.37 11.10 20.21
C LYS A 413 -12.23 11.05 19.17
N ASP A 414 -11.03 10.62 19.56
CA ASP A 414 -9.91 10.48 18.62
C ASP A 414 -10.16 9.35 17.61
N LEU A 415 -10.75 8.24 18.07
CA LEU A 415 -11.17 7.14 17.22
C LEU A 415 -12.27 7.55 16.23
N GLU A 416 -13.34 8.21 16.71
CA GLU A 416 -14.40 8.76 15.87
C GLU A 416 -13.84 9.76 14.85
N SER A 417 -12.94 10.64 15.30
CA SER A 417 -12.25 11.61 14.44
C SER A 417 -11.33 10.94 13.42
N PHE A 418 -10.84 9.72 13.68
CA PHE A 418 -10.07 8.93 12.73
C PHE A 418 -10.96 8.31 11.65
N PHE A 419 -12.06 7.66 12.05
CA PHE A 419 -12.99 7.03 11.10
C PHE A 419 -13.68 8.06 10.22
N THR A 420 -14.25 9.10 10.84
CA THR A 420 -15.03 10.12 10.12
C THR A 420 -14.22 10.83 9.05
N ARG A 421 -12.87 10.78 9.02
CA ARG A 421 -12.03 11.36 7.95
C ARG A 421 -12.47 10.94 6.54
N TYR A 422 -12.94 9.71 6.37
CA TYR A 422 -13.31 9.17 5.07
C TYR A 422 -14.72 8.58 5.02
N MET A 423 -15.50 8.71 6.09
CA MET A 423 -16.88 8.24 6.14
C MET A 423 -17.80 9.19 6.91
N SER A 424 -19.11 9.02 6.73
CA SER A 424 -20.11 9.75 7.52
C SER A 424 -20.00 9.41 9.01
N GLU A 425 -20.52 10.27 9.88
CA GLU A 425 -20.59 10.00 11.32
C GLU A 425 -21.41 8.73 11.62
N GLU A 426 -22.51 8.54 10.90
CA GLU A 426 -23.37 7.35 11.04
C GLU A 426 -22.62 6.07 10.66
N LEU A 427 -21.93 6.07 9.51
CA LEU A 427 -21.14 4.92 9.07
C LEU A 427 -19.91 4.69 9.96
N ALA A 428 -19.28 5.76 10.45
CA ALA A 428 -18.18 5.67 11.41
C ALA A 428 -18.64 4.98 12.71
N GLN A 429 -19.78 5.40 13.25
CA GLN A 429 -20.34 4.80 14.46
C GLN A 429 -20.70 3.34 14.24
N GLU A 430 -21.35 3.01 13.11
CA GLU A 430 -21.65 1.62 12.75
C GLU A 430 -20.39 0.76 12.74
N HIS A 431 -19.30 1.24 12.12
CA HIS A 431 -18.04 0.52 12.09
C HIS A 431 -17.39 0.41 13.47
N ILE A 432 -17.38 1.49 14.26
CA ILE A 432 -16.82 1.46 15.61
C ILE A 432 -17.59 0.44 16.48
N ASP A 433 -18.91 0.48 16.47
CA ASP A 433 -19.77 -0.44 17.24
C ASP A 433 -19.61 -1.90 16.80
N THR A 434 -19.38 -2.13 15.50
CA THR A 434 -19.22 -3.47 14.93
C THR A 434 -17.83 -4.04 15.19
N TYR A 435 -16.80 -3.20 15.06
CA TYR A 435 -15.41 -3.64 14.89
C TYR A 435 -14.46 -3.26 16.01
N ILE A 436 -14.87 -2.38 16.92
CA ILE A 436 -14.04 -1.86 18.00
C ILE A 436 -14.69 -2.20 19.34
N HIS A 437 -13.90 -2.72 20.27
CA HIS A 437 -14.28 -2.94 21.65
C HIS A 437 -13.42 -2.08 22.58
N GLU A 438 -14.03 -1.40 23.55
CA GLU A 438 -13.30 -0.66 24.58
C GLU A 438 -13.22 -1.49 25.87
N ASP A 439 -12.00 -1.71 26.36
CA ASP A 439 -11.76 -2.31 27.68
C ASP A 439 -10.77 -1.46 28.49
N GLN A 440 -11.21 -1.04 29.68
CA GLN A 440 -10.44 -0.19 30.61
C GLN A 440 -9.85 1.09 29.95
N GLY A 441 -10.59 1.71 29.04
CA GLY A 441 -10.15 2.92 28.32
C GLY A 441 -9.14 2.64 27.19
N ASN A 442 -8.91 1.38 26.84
CA ASN A 442 -8.12 0.99 25.67
C ASN A 442 -9.06 0.44 24.58
N PHE A 443 -8.77 0.78 23.33
CA PHE A 443 -9.54 0.32 22.19
C PHE A 443 -8.90 -0.92 21.58
N TYR A 444 -9.73 -1.90 21.25
CA TYR A 444 -9.32 -3.16 20.67
C TYR A 444 -10.13 -3.45 19.42
N VAL A 445 -9.47 -4.01 18.41
CA VAL A 445 -10.14 -4.53 17.23
C VAL A 445 -10.82 -5.85 17.57
N ASN A 446 -12.12 -5.94 17.32
CA ASN A 446 -12.98 -7.08 17.63
C ASN A 446 -13.46 -7.79 16.34
N PHE A 447 -12.56 -8.05 15.40
CA PHE A 447 -12.90 -8.82 14.20
C PHE A 447 -11.77 -9.75 13.72
N SER A 448 -12.15 -10.88 13.14
CA SER A 448 -11.25 -11.71 12.31
C SER A 448 -11.17 -11.15 10.89
N TYR A 449 -10.14 -11.52 10.13
CA TYR A 449 -9.95 -11.03 8.75
C TYR A 449 -11.18 -11.30 7.85
N GLU A 450 -11.91 -12.38 8.13
CA GLU A 450 -13.17 -12.77 7.45
C GLU A 450 -14.36 -11.83 7.73
N GLN A 451 -14.31 -11.07 8.82
CA GLN A 451 -15.35 -10.13 9.25
C GLN A 451 -15.06 -8.69 8.81
N LEU A 452 -13.95 -8.44 8.12
CA LEU A 452 -13.66 -7.10 7.60
C LEU A 452 -14.80 -6.60 6.71
N PRO A 453 -15.13 -5.29 6.76
CA PRO A 453 -16.00 -4.71 5.77
C PRO A 453 -15.39 -4.98 4.41
N THR A 454 -16.15 -5.67 3.56
CA THR A 454 -15.66 -6.05 2.25
C THR A 454 -15.30 -4.76 1.52
N ALA A 455 -14.02 -4.62 1.19
CA ALA A 455 -13.46 -3.39 0.67
C ALA A 455 -13.05 -3.60 -0.79
N ILE A 456 -13.14 -2.54 -1.61
CA ILE A 456 -12.67 -2.57 -2.99
C ILE A 456 -11.14 -2.66 -2.98
N ASP A 457 -10.58 -3.87 -3.11
CA ASP A 457 -9.12 -4.04 -3.25
C ASP A 457 -8.65 -3.88 -4.70
N ARG A 458 -9.53 -3.50 -5.64
CA ARG A 458 -9.23 -3.45 -7.07
C ARG A 458 -9.40 -2.05 -7.67
N GLU A 459 -8.46 -1.65 -8.51
CA GLU A 459 -8.50 -0.42 -9.32
C GLU A 459 -9.63 -0.40 -10.38
N LEU A 460 -10.50 -1.41 -10.37
CA LEU A 460 -11.61 -1.58 -11.30
C LEU A 460 -12.92 -1.41 -10.53
N PHE A 461 -13.44 -0.19 -10.52
CA PHE A 461 -14.79 0.14 -10.09
C PHE A 461 -15.42 1.04 -11.15
N ASP A 462 -16.74 0.93 -11.28
CA ASP A 462 -17.51 1.86 -12.09
C ASP A 462 -18.01 2.99 -11.19
N ALA A 463 -17.62 4.21 -11.51
CA ALA A 463 -18.08 5.41 -10.81
C ALA A 463 -19.18 6.11 -11.62
N ILE A 464 -20.38 6.15 -11.07
CA ILE A 464 -21.55 6.81 -11.66
C ILE A 464 -21.78 8.12 -10.90
N LYS A 465 -21.67 9.24 -11.62
CA LYS A 465 -22.03 10.55 -11.07
C LYS A 465 -23.55 10.63 -10.94
N ILE A 466 -24.05 10.74 -9.71
CA ILE A 466 -25.47 10.99 -9.44
C ILE A 466 -25.75 12.49 -9.59
N ASN A 467 -24.92 13.31 -8.96
CA ASN A 467 -24.96 14.77 -9.06
C ASN A 467 -23.56 15.37 -8.74
N ASP A 468 -23.43 16.69 -8.63
CA ASP A 468 -22.14 17.36 -8.39
C ASP A 468 -21.53 17.07 -7.00
N GLN A 469 -22.33 16.57 -6.06
CA GLN A 469 -21.96 16.27 -4.68
C GLN A 469 -22.14 14.80 -4.32
N THR A 470 -22.50 13.93 -5.27
CA THR A 470 -22.80 12.53 -4.97
C THR A 470 -22.38 11.61 -6.11
N PHE A 471 -21.64 10.57 -5.74
CA PHE A 471 -21.24 9.47 -6.59
C PHE A 471 -21.74 8.16 -6.05
N GLU A 472 -22.02 7.26 -6.98
CA GLU A 472 -22.15 5.84 -6.72
C GLU A 472 -20.92 5.15 -7.28
N VAL A 473 -20.25 4.35 -6.46
CA VAL A 473 -19.11 3.53 -6.88
C VAL A 473 -19.47 2.08 -6.69
N GLN A 474 -19.44 1.31 -7.77
CA GLN A 474 -19.76 -0.12 -7.72
C GLN A 474 -18.52 -0.95 -8.05
N SER A 475 -18.33 -2.05 -7.32
CA SER A 475 -17.27 -3.02 -7.60
C SER A 475 -17.70 -4.43 -7.22
N ASP A 476 -17.32 -5.39 -8.05
CA ASP A 476 -17.54 -6.80 -7.75
C ASP A 476 -16.27 -7.40 -7.14
N VAL A 477 -16.44 -7.98 -5.96
CA VAL A 477 -15.37 -8.55 -5.16
C VAL A 477 -15.59 -10.05 -4.99
N GLN A 478 -14.52 -10.80 -5.17
CA GLN A 478 -14.53 -12.23 -4.87
C GLN A 478 -14.17 -12.42 -3.41
N THR A 479 -15.08 -13.01 -2.63
CA THR A 479 -14.86 -13.42 -1.25
C THR A 479 -14.79 -14.94 -1.17
N GLU A 480 -14.38 -15.48 -0.02
CA GLU A 480 -14.40 -16.93 0.24
C GLU A 480 -15.80 -17.54 0.09
N HIS A 481 -16.84 -16.73 0.31
CA HIS A 481 -18.24 -17.13 0.18
C HIS A 481 -18.86 -16.81 -1.18
N GLY A 482 -18.03 -16.50 -2.19
CA GLY A 482 -18.47 -16.19 -3.55
C GLY A 482 -18.35 -14.71 -3.93
N PHE A 483 -18.90 -14.37 -5.08
CA PHE A 483 -18.90 -13.00 -5.59
C PHE A 483 -19.93 -12.14 -4.84
N LYS A 484 -19.49 -10.98 -4.37
CA LYS A 484 -20.35 -9.95 -3.80
C LYS A 484 -20.23 -8.70 -4.67
N SER A 485 -21.35 -7.99 -4.84
CA SER A 485 -21.33 -6.64 -5.42
C SER A 485 -21.38 -5.63 -4.29
N LEU A 486 -20.41 -4.72 -4.29
CA LEU A 486 -20.30 -3.63 -3.33
C LEU A 486 -20.70 -2.33 -4.01
N LYS A 487 -21.52 -1.55 -3.32
CA LYS A 487 -21.94 -0.23 -3.76
C LYS A 487 -21.65 0.79 -2.66
N TYR A 488 -20.86 1.80 -3.00
CA TYR A 488 -20.51 2.91 -2.12
C TYR A 488 -21.24 4.16 -2.58
N ILE A 489 -21.89 4.85 -1.65
CA ILE A 489 -22.37 6.21 -1.89
C ILE A 489 -21.32 7.17 -1.34
N ILE A 490 -20.71 7.97 -2.21
CA ILE A 490 -19.68 8.93 -1.84
C ILE A 490 -20.26 10.33 -2.00
N LYS A 491 -20.27 11.11 -0.92
CA LYS A 491 -20.84 12.46 -0.90
C LYS A 491 -19.77 13.51 -0.64
N TYR A 492 -20.02 14.71 -1.16
CA TYR A 492 -19.27 15.92 -0.84
C TYR A 492 -20.11 16.82 0.06
N ASN A 493 -19.62 17.10 1.26
CA ASN A 493 -20.18 18.10 2.15
C ASN A 493 -19.05 18.79 2.91
N ASN A 494 -19.19 20.07 3.21
CA ASN A 494 -18.21 20.85 4.00
C ASN A 494 -16.75 20.56 3.58
N TYR A 495 -16.41 20.75 2.31
CA TYR A 495 -15.04 20.54 1.80
C TYR A 495 -14.50 19.11 1.89
N LYS A 496 -15.36 18.13 2.18
CA LYS A 496 -14.95 16.77 2.44
C LYS A 496 -15.74 15.81 1.60
N TRP A 497 -15.01 14.98 0.88
CA TRP A 497 -15.55 13.75 0.30
C TRP A 497 -15.48 12.65 1.35
N TYR A 498 -16.58 11.92 1.52
CA TYR A 498 -16.66 10.80 2.45
C TYR A 498 -17.57 9.71 1.88
N VAL A 499 -17.33 8.47 2.32
CA VAL A 499 -18.24 7.36 2.10
C VAL A 499 -19.42 7.53 3.05
N ASP A 500 -20.59 7.79 2.49
CA ASP A 500 -21.82 7.99 3.24
C ASP A 500 -22.44 6.66 3.67
N SER A 501 -22.44 5.68 2.77
CA SER A 501 -22.96 4.33 3.02
C SER A 501 -22.26 3.28 2.15
N VAL A 502 -22.33 2.03 2.60
CA VAL A 502 -21.84 0.84 1.88
C VAL A 502 -22.94 -0.21 1.85
N GLU A 503 -23.35 -0.60 0.65
CA GLU A 503 -24.31 -1.68 0.42
C GLU A 503 -23.57 -2.91 -0.10
N VAL A 504 -23.86 -4.07 0.49
CA VAL A 504 -23.28 -5.36 0.11
C VAL A 504 -24.39 -6.27 -0.37
N SER A 505 -24.35 -6.67 -1.64
CA SER A 505 -25.32 -7.59 -2.23
C SER A 505 -24.65 -8.89 -2.68
N PRO A 506 -25.25 -10.07 -2.44
CA PRO A 506 -24.82 -11.30 -3.10
C PRO A 506 -25.08 -11.18 -4.61
N MET A 507 -24.13 -11.64 -5.44
CA MET A 507 -24.33 -11.73 -6.90
C MET A 507 -25.10 -12.99 -7.32
#